data_AF-A0A1G4VTA1-F1
#
_entry.id   AF-A0A1G4VTA1-F1
#
_cell.length_a   1.000
_cell.length_b   1.000
_cell.length_c   1.000
_cell.angle_alpha   90.00
_cell.angle_beta   90.00
_cell.angle_gamma   90.00
#
_symmetry.space_group_name_H-M   'P 1'
#
loop_
_entity.id
_entity.type
_entity.pdbx_description
1 polymer ?
#
loop_
_entity_poly.entity_id
_entity_poly.type
_entity_poly.pdbx_seq_one_letter_code
_entity_poly.pdbx_strand_id
1 'polypeptide(L)'
;MTHALHMIWNPSEGIDLGFFMIRFYSLMFIIAFGLGWYIMKNIYEREGESLEKLDSLFIYTVFATLIGARLGHVFFYDWDYFKDHPAEILLPFRFSPEFEFTGFAGLASHGAAIAIILVMYFYSKKIINKPLLWILDRIVLPVSSGAIFVRLGNFFNSEIVGNKTESALGIRFIRDQYTPREAMQATGLQDPNQAYNAIETNAQFANLLEHVLPKHPAQLYEAIGYVVVFGILFYLYWKTNAREKQGYLFGLFLILLWTVRFVVEFVKESQGGFESALGVFSTGQWLSIPFIAIGFYMIFKAKQRENSNS
;
A
#
# COMPACT_ATOMS: atom_id res chain seq x y z
N MET A 1 -36.10 -14.25 -8.40
CA MET A 1 -34.71 -14.00 -7.98
C MET A 1 -34.64 -12.55 -7.53
N THR A 2 -34.41 -12.29 -6.25
CA THR A 2 -34.16 -10.93 -5.76
C THR A 2 -32.78 -10.53 -6.26
N HIS A 3 -32.69 -9.63 -7.25
CA HIS A 3 -31.43 -9.01 -7.62
C HIS A 3 -30.88 -8.32 -6.37
N ALA A 4 -29.71 -8.75 -5.89
CA ALA A 4 -29.03 -8.04 -4.82
C ALA A 4 -28.76 -6.61 -5.32
N LEU A 5 -29.20 -5.60 -4.55
CA LEU A 5 -28.83 -4.22 -4.79
C LEU A 5 -27.35 -4.07 -4.44
N HIS A 6 -26.48 -4.28 -5.42
CA HIS A 6 -25.03 -4.07 -5.27
C HIS A 6 -24.74 -2.59 -5.14
N MET A 7 -23.86 -2.24 -4.19
CA MET A 7 -23.40 -0.87 -4.00
C MET A 7 -22.66 -0.39 -5.25
N ILE A 8 -22.99 0.81 -5.71
CA ILE A 8 -22.22 1.53 -6.74
C ILE A 8 -21.15 2.33 -6.01
N TRP A 9 -19.90 2.19 -6.44
CA TRP A 9 -18.76 2.88 -5.85
C TRP A 9 -18.24 3.93 -6.82
N ASN A 10 -18.55 5.18 -6.50
CA ASN A 10 -18.07 6.37 -7.20
C ASN A 10 -17.90 7.54 -6.19
N PRO A 11 -16.97 7.41 -5.22
CA PRO A 11 -16.71 8.49 -4.29
C PRO A 11 -16.05 9.68 -5.01
N SER A 12 -16.09 10.85 -4.36
CA SER A 12 -15.18 11.95 -4.71
C SER A 12 -13.72 11.48 -4.60
N GLU A 13 -12.85 11.99 -5.46
CA GLU A 13 -11.40 11.69 -5.39
C GLU A 13 -10.74 12.26 -4.12
N GLY A 14 -11.39 13.23 -3.48
CA GLY A 14 -10.87 13.90 -2.31
C GLY A 14 -11.76 15.02 -1.77
N ILE A 15 -11.14 15.87 -0.96
CA ILE A 15 -11.74 17.09 -0.41
C ILE A 15 -11.29 18.26 -1.28
N ASP A 16 -12.24 18.89 -1.95
CA ASP A 16 -11.99 20.08 -2.76
C ASP A 16 -11.99 21.35 -1.89
N LEU A 17 -10.87 22.07 -1.89
CA LEU A 17 -10.72 23.35 -1.19
C LEU A 17 -10.92 24.57 -2.12
N GLY A 18 -11.31 24.34 -3.38
CA GLY A 18 -11.48 25.34 -4.43
C GLY A 18 -10.19 25.69 -5.18
N PHE A 19 -9.04 25.74 -4.49
CA PHE A 19 -7.72 26.01 -5.11
C PHE A 19 -6.82 24.77 -5.17
N PHE A 20 -7.16 23.71 -4.43
CA PHE A 20 -6.37 22.48 -4.34
C PHE A 20 -7.28 21.33 -3.89
N MET A 21 -7.11 20.16 -4.51
CA MET A 21 -7.83 18.94 -4.11
C MET A 21 -6.95 18.05 -3.25
N ILE A 22 -7.36 17.85 -2.00
CA ILE A 22 -6.72 16.87 -1.11
C ILE A 22 -7.27 15.50 -1.45
N ARG A 23 -6.52 14.73 -2.24
CA ARG A 23 -6.91 13.37 -2.64
C ARG A 23 -6.97 12.43 -1.43
N PHE A 24 -8.00 11.58 -1.35
CA PHE A 24 -8.15 10.61 -0.27
C PHE A 24 -6.97 9.64 -0.20
N TYR A 25 -6.44 9.23 -1.35
CA TYR A 25 -5.23 8.40 -1.41
C TYR A 25 -4.04 9.05 -0.69
N SER A 26 -3.76 10.32 -0.99
CA SER A 26 -2.69 11.08 -0.33
C SER A 26 -2.95 11.26 1.17
N LEU A 27 -4.22 11.48 1.55
CA LEU A 27 -4.62 11.58 2.95
C LEU A 27 -4.38 10.25 3.70
N MET A 28 -4.65 9.11 3.08
CA MET A 28 -4.35 7.79 3.66
C MET A 28 -2.86 7.60 3.91
N PHE A 29 -1.98 8.10 3.03
CA PHE A 29 -0.54 8.11 3.26
C PHE A 29 -0.14 8.98 4.45
N ILE A 30 -0.70 10.19 4.55
CA ILE A 30 -0.44 11.10 5.68
C ILE A 30 -0.87 10.43 6.99
N ILE A 31 -2.05 9.81 7.02
CA ILE A 31 -2.56 9.08 8.19
C ILE A 31 -1.64 7.89 8.52
N ALA A 32 -1.22 7.11 7.52
CA ALA A 32 -0.33 5.96 7.72
C ALA A 32 1.01 6.37 8.36
N PHE A 33 1.65 7.42 7.83
CA PHE A 33 2.91 7.93 8.37
C PHE A 33 2.73 8.55 9.77
N GLY A 34 1.70 9.38 9.96
CA GLY A 34 1.40 10.03 11.24
C GLY A 34 1.08 9.03 12.36
N LEU A 35 0.20 8.06 12.08
CA LEU A 35 -0.06 6.96 13.01
C LEU A 35 1.18 6.11 13.23
N GLY A 36 1.97 5.89 12.18
CA GLY A 36 3.21 5.14 12.30
C GLY A 36 4.20 5.76 13.29
N TRP A 37 4.38 7.08 13.21
CA TRP A 37 5.17 7.84 14.18
C TRP A 37 4.58 7.73 15.59
N TYR A 38 3.26 7.92 15.74
CA TYR A 38 2.59 7.85 17.04
C TYR A 38 2.70 6.46 17.70
N ILE A 39 2.55 5.38 16.93
CA ILE A 39 2.75 4.01 17.41
C ILE A 39 4.20 3.80 17.85
N MET A 40 5.16 4.24 17.03
CA MET A 40 6.58 4.11 17.32
C MET A 40 7.04 4.95 18.52
N LYS A 41 6.41 6.11 18.77
CA LYS A 41 6.63 6.92 19.96
C LYS A 41 6.46 6.09 21.23
N ASN A 42 5.31 5.43 21.36
CA ASN A 42 5.01 4.59 22.51
C ASN A 42 6.01 3.43 22.67
N ILE A 43 6.50 2.86 21.55
CA ILE A 43 7.52 1.82 21.54
C ILE A 43 8.87 2.37 22.05
N TYR A 44 9.31 3.52 21.53
CA TYR A 44 10.57 4.14 21.90
C TYR A 44 10.59 4.54 23.38
N GLU A 45 9.53 5.17 23.87
CA GLU A 45 9.38 5.53 25.29
C GLU A 45 9.45 4.28 26.19
N ARG A 46 8.79 3.18 25.81
CA ARG A 46 8.80 1.94 26.58
C ARG A 46 10.15 1.22 26.56
N GLU A 47 10.92 1.37 25.49
CA GLU A 47 12.24 0.74 25.34
C GLU A 47 13.40 1.67 25.72
N GLY A 48 13.10 2.86 26.24
CA GLY A 48 14.11 3.82 26.72
C GLY A 48 14.92 4.49 25.61
N GLU A 49 14.36 4.59 24.40
CA GLU A 49 15.01 5.28 23.27
C GLU A 49 14.49 6.70 23.10
N SER A 50 15.36 7.61 22.64
CA SER A 50 15.03 9.04 22.53
C SER A 50 14.08 9.32 21.37
N LEU A 51 13.16 10.27 21.57
CA LEU A 51 12.24 10.72 20.52
C LEU A 51 12.97 11.42 19.36
N GLU A 52 14.10 12.07 19.61
CA GLU A 52 14.96 12.65 18.56
C GLU A 52 15.41 11.59 17.53
N LYS A 53 15.75 10.38 18.02
CA LYS A 53 16.08 9.26 17.15
C LYS A 53 14.84 8.82 16.37
N LEU A 54 13.66 8.80 16.98
CA LEU A 54 12.42 8.46 16.28
C LEU A 54 12.09 9.49 15.18
N ASP A 55 12.22 10.77 15.46
CA ASP A 55 11.97 11.84 14.48
C ASP A 55 12.92 11.70 13.29
N SER A 56 14.19 11.38 13.56
CA SER A 56 15.16 11.07 12.52
C SER A 56 14.72 9.85 11.69
N LEU A 57 14.31 8.75 12.34
CA LEU A 57 13.82 7.54 11.66
C LEU A 57 12.65 7.85 10.72
N PHE A 58 11.70 8.64 11.21
CA PHE A 58 10.53 9.05 10.47
C PHE A 58 10.91 9.82 9.21
N ILE A 59 11.77 10.84 9.36
CA ILE A 59 12.28 11.64 8.24
C ILE A 59 13.00 10.74 7.23
N TYR A 60 13.93 9.90 7.68
CA TYR A 60 14.64 8.97 6.80
C TYR A 60 13.70 8.03 6.05
N THR A 61 12.66 7.53 6.71
CA THR A 61 11.70 6.60 6.10
C THR A 61 10.82 7.30 5.06
N VAL A 62 10.36 8.53 5.34
CA VAL A 62 9.58 9.33 4.37
C VAL A 62 10.43 9.59 3.11
N PHE A 63 11.65 10.09 3.28
CA PHE A 63 12.55 10.33 2.14
C PHE A 63 12.90 9.05 1.38
N ALA A 64 13.19 7.95 2.09
CA ALA A 64 13.45 6.66 1.47
C ALA A 64 12.25 6.16 0.66
N THR A 65 11.03 6.35 1.17
CA THR A 65 9.82 5.95 0.47
C THR A 65 9.65 6.75 -0.81
N LEU A 66 9.74 8.08 -0.75
CA LEU A 66 9.52 8.96 -1.91
C LEU A 66 10.62 8.79 -2.96
N ILE A 67 11.89 8.92 -2.55
CA ILE A 67 13.05 8.81 -3.45
C ILE A 67 13.16 7.39 -3.97
N GLY A 68 13.04 6.39 -3.10
CA GLY A 68 13.11 4.98 -3.49
C GLY A 68 12.01 4.61 -4.49
N ALA A 69 10.77 5.03 -4.25
CA ALA A 69 9.68 4.75 -5.19
C ALA A 69 9.92 5.39 -6.55
N ARG A 70 10.39 6.65 -6.57
CA ARG A 70 10.68 7.36 -7.80
C ARG A 70 11.83 6.73 -8.58
N LEU A 71 12.96 6.44 -7.92
CA LEU A 71 14.10 5.78 -8.55
C LEU A 71 13.73 4.37 -9.03
N GLY A 72 12.92 3.63 -8.28
CA GLY A 72 12.41 2.34 -8.73
C GLY A 72 11.62 2.46 -10.02
N HIS A 73 10.73 3.43 -10.13
CA HIS A 73 9.98 3.64 -11.36
C HIS A 73 10.90 4.00 -12.54
N VAL A 74 11.80 4.96 -12.32
CA VAL A 74 12.78 5.44 -13.30
C VAL A 74 13.65 4.31 -13.83
N PHE A 75 14.25 3.49 -12.97
CA PHE A 75 15.22 2.49 -13.42
C PHE A 75 14.59 1.19 -13.92
N PHE A 76 13.43 0.80 -13.41
CA PHE A 76 12.81 -0.48 -13.78
C PHE A 76 11.78 -0.38 -14.91
N TYR A 77 11.19 0.79 -15.15
CA TYR A 77 10.10 0.94 -16.11
C TYR A 77 10.42 1.98 -17.19
N ASP A 78 10.94 3.15 -16.82
CA ASP A 78 10.98 4.32 -17.73
C ASP A 78 12.39 4.85 -18.01
N TRP A 79 13.42 4.01 -17.89
CA TRP A 79 14.82 4.44 -18.03
C TRP A 79 15.11 5.08 -19.38
N ASP A 80 14.49 4.57 -20.44
CA ASP A 80 14.66 5.09 -21.79
C ASP A 80 14.23 6.55 -21.94
N TYR A 81 13.28 7.03 -21.13
CA TYR A 81 12.90 8.43 -21.10
C TYR A 81 13.83 9.26 -20.19
N PHE A 82 14.07 8.78 -18.97
CA PHE A 82 14.77 9.55 -17.95
C PHE A 82 16.27 9.69 -18.17
N LYS A 83 16.90 8.79 -18.95
CA LYS A 83 18.31 8.93 -19.34
C LYS A 83 18.58 10.24 -20.10
N ASP A 84 17.59 10.71 -20.85
CA ASP A 84 17.65 11.96 -21.62
C ASP A 84 17.08 13.17 -20.83
N HIS A 85 16.39 12.92 -19.70
CA HIS A 85 15.74 13.93 -18.86
C HIS A 85 16.11 13.80 -17.36
N PRO A 86 17.41 13.86 -16.99
CA PRO A 86 17.85 13.54 -15.63
C PRO A 86 17.31 14.48 -14.54
N ALA A 87 17.02 15.74 -14.89
CA ALA A 87 16.42 16.69 -13.95
C ALA A 87 15.00 16.29 -13.53
N GLU A 88 14.24 15.63 -14.43
CA GLU A 88 12.86 15.20 -14.17
C GLU A 88 12.79 14.01 -13.21
N ILE A 89 13.91 13.34 -12.92
CA ILE A 89 13.96 12.21 -11.97
C ILE A 89 13.50 12.67 -10.58
N LEU A 90 13.97 13.82 -10.10
CA LEU A 90 13.71 14.30 -8.74
C LEU A 90 12.70 15.44 -8.67
N LEU A 91 12.41 16.07 -9.80
CA LEU A 91 11.54 17.23 -9.87
C LEU A 91 10.10 16.83 -10.22
N PRO A 92 9.08 17.48 -9.64
CA PRO A 92 7.67 17.24 -9.96
C PRO A 92 7.22 17.96 -11.24
N PHE A 93 8.15 18.11 -12.20
CA PHE A 93 7.95 18.86 -13.43
C PHE A 93 8.44 18.02 -14.62
N ARG A 94 7.68 18.09 -15.70
CA ARG A 94 8.15 17.69 -17.03
C ARG A 94 8.51 18.96 -17.79
N PHE A 95 9.65 18.96 -18.49
CA PHE A 95 10.13 20.12 -19.24
C PHE A 95 9.89 19.99 -20.75
N SER A 96 9.66 18.76 -21.23
CA SER A 96 9.49 18.45 -22.66
C SER A 96 8.30 17.49 -22.87
N PRO A 97 7.42 17.73 -23.87
CA PRO A 97 7.49 18.78 -24.89
C PRO A 97 7.04 20.18 -24.41
N GLU A 98 6.28 20.25 -23.32
CA GLU A 98 5.85 21.49 -22.68
C GLU A 98 6.13 21.42 -21.17
N PHE A 99 6.25 22.59 -20.52
CA PHE A 99 6.39 22.65 -19.08
C PHE A 99 5.06 22.27 -18.41
N GLU A 100 5.08 21.15 -17.70
CA GLU A 100 3.90 20.61 -17.03
C GLU A 100 4.25 20.26 -15.58
N PHE A 101 3.42 20.70 -14.64
CA PHE A 101 3.47 20.20 -13.28
C PHE A 101 2.82 18.81 -13.24
N THR A 102 3.65 17.78 -13.26
CA THR A 102 3.22 16.37 -13.23
C THR A 102 3.04 15.84 -11.80
N GLY A 103 3.57 16.56 -10.80
CA GLY A 103 3.67 16.07 -9.44
C GLY A 103 4.66 14.90 -9.32
N PHE A 104 4.68 14.24 -8.16
CA PHE A 104 5.44 12.98 -7.99
C PHE A 104 4.64 11.77 -8.48
N ALA A 105 4.27 11.78 -9.77
CA ALA A 105 3.69 10.63 -10.45
C ALA A 105 4.77 9.57 -10.76
N GLY A 106 4.39 8.34 -11.08
CA GLY A 106 5.34 7.28 -11.42
C GLY A 106 6.17 6.82 -10.22
N LEU A 107 5.53 6.06 -9.33
CA LEU A 107 6.11 5.58 -8.08
C LEU A 107 6.04 4.05 -8.03
N ALA A 108 7.18 3.38 -7.85
CA ALA A 108 7.27 1.93 -7.76
C ALA A 108 7.44 1.46 -6.31
N SER A 109 6.51 0.65 -5.82
CA SER A 109 6.53 0.13 -4.45
C SER A 109 7.79 -0.67 -4.10
N HIS A 110 8.34 -1.44 -5.04
CA HIS A 110 9.57 -2.21 -4.85
C HIS A 110 10.80 -1.31 -4.63
N GLY A 111 10.87 -0.17 -5.32
CA GLY A 111 11.93 0.81 -5.12
C GLY A 111 11.88 1.44 -3.73
N ALA A 112 10.68 1.80 -3.25
CA ALA A 112 10.48 2.24 -1.87
C ALA A 112 10.91 1.15 -0.86
N ALA A 113 10.49 -0.09 -1.07
CA ALA A 113 10.84 -1.19 -0.17
C ALA A 113 12.36 -1.39 -0.05
N ILE A 114 13.09 -1.37 -1.18
CA ILE A 114 14.55 -1.47 -1.19
C ILE A 114 15.19 -0.30 -0.41
N ALA A 115 14.79 0.93 -0.72
CA ALA A 115 15.33 2.11 -0.05
C ALA A 115 15.05 2.12 1.46
N ILE A 116 13.85 1.72 1.88
CA ILE A 116 13.50 1.60 3.30
C ILE A 116 14.37 0.55 3.98
N ILE A 117 14.59 -0.63 3.39
CA ILE A 117 15.45 -1.67 3.97
C ILE A 117 16.90 -1.16 4.14
N LEU A 118 17.43 -0.45 3.15
CA LEU A 118 18.76 0.16 3.23
C LEU A 118 18.84 1.22 4.34
N VAL A 119 17.81 2.05 4.46
CA VAL A 119 17.71 3.02 5.56
C VAL A 119 17.58 2.33 6.92
N MET A 120 16.81 1.25 7.04
CA MET A 120 16.72 0.49 8.30
C MET A 120 18.08 -0.09 8.67
N TYR A 121 18.83 -0.62 7.71
CA TYR A 121 20.20 -1.09 7.94
C TYR A 121 21.13 0.02 8.43
N PHE A 122 21.15 1.15 7.72
CA PHE A 122 21.96 2.31 8.09
C PHE A 122 21.59 2.84 9.48
N TYR A 123 20.31 3.11 9.70
CA TYR A 123 19.79 3.64 10.96
C TYR A 123 20.07 2.68 12.13
N SER A 124 19.87 1.38 11.92
CA SER A 124 20.13 0.35 12.92
C SER A 124 21.60 0.36 13.38
N LYS A 125 22.52 0.53 12.44
CA LYS A 125 23.97 0.43 12.68
C LYS A 125 24.62 1.73 13.13
N LYS A 126 24.08 2.89 12.72
CA LYS A 126 24.74 4.18 12.90
C LYS A 126 24.05 5.10 13.90
N ILE A 127 22.75 4.93 14.13
CA ILE A 127 21.97 5.86 14.95
C ILE A 127 21.47 5.17 16.22
N ILE A 128 20.75 4.05 16.08
CA ILE A 128 20.18 3.36 17.24
C ILE A 128 21.18 2.42 17.92
N ASN A 129 22.22 1.97 17.21
CA ASN A 129 23.24 1.03 17.68
C ASN A 129 22.66 -0.28 18.23
N LYS A 130 21.67 -0.84 17.52
CA LYS A 130 21.05 -2.14 17.84
C LYS A 130 21.10 -3.07 16.63
N PRO A 131 20.86 -4.38 16.80
CA PRO A 131 20.76 -5.31 15.68
C PRO A 131 19.62 -4.93 14.72
N LEU A 132 19.79 -5.18 13.42
CA LEU A 132 18.77 -4.87 12.39
C LEU A 132 17.40 -5.48 12.73
N LEU A 133 17.40 -6.73 13.22
CA LEU A 133 16.17 -7.41 13.61
C LEU A 133 15.41 -6.69 14.72
N TRP A 134 16.10 -5.93 15.58
CA TRP A 134 15.42 -5.11 16.58
C TRP A 134 14.51 -4.08 15.90
N ILE A 135 15.03 -3.26 14.98
CA ILE A 135 14.19 -2.23 14.34
C ILE A 135 13.10 -2.85 13.45
N LEU A 136 13.43 -3.95 12.76
CA LEU A 136 12.46 -4.67 11.93
C LEU A 136 11.30 -5.24 12.75
N ASP A 137 11.55 -5.77 13.95
CA ASP A 137 10.47 -6.25 14.84
C ASP A 137 9.54 -5.13 15.34
N ARG A 138 9.99 -3.88 15.36
CA ARG A 138 9.18 -2.74 15.83
C ARG A 138 8.43 -2.10 14.68
N ILE A 139 9.08 -1.96 13.53
CA ILE A 139 8.48 -1.29 12.36
C ILE A 139 7.32 -2.09 11.74
N VAL A 140 7.18 -3.38 12.06
CA VAL A 140 6.03 -4.16 11.56
C VAL A 140 4.68 -3.67 12.11
N LEU A 141 4.64 -3.02 13.27
CA LEU A 141 3.41 -2.43 13.80
C LEU A 141 2.94 -1.23 12.97
N PRO A 142 3.76 -0.17 12.76
CA PRO A 142 3.35 0.93 11.89
C PRO A 142 3.18 0.49 10.43
N VAL A 143 3.96 -0.48 9.92
CA VAL A 143 3.80 -0.99 8.55
C VAL A 143 2.47 -1.73 8.36
N SER A 144 2.09 -2.62 9.29
CA SER A 144 0.79 -3.31 9.22
C SER A 144 -0.38 -2.33 9.36
N SER A 145 -0.27 -1.33 10.24
CA SER A 145 -1.24 -0.23 10.31
C SER A 145 -1.31 0.55 9.00
N GLY A 146 -0.17 0.92 8.42
CA GLY A 146 -0.10 1.66 7.16
C GLY A 146 -0.67 0.87 5.98
N ALA A 147 -0.47 -0.45 5.94
CA ALA A 147 -1.02 -1.32 4.91
C ALA A 147 -2.56 -1.26 4.85
N ILE A 148 -3.23 -1.12 6.01
CA ILE A 148 -4.69 -0.92 6.07
C ILE A 148 -5.08 0.34 5.30
N PHE A 149 -4.46 1.48 5.63
CA PHE A 149 -4.77 2.77 5.00
C PHE A 149 -4.40 2.80 3.52
N VAL A 150 -3.31 2.15 3.11
CA VAL A 150 -2.98 2.00 1.69
C VAL A 150 -4.09 1.25 0.95
N ARG A 151 -4.61 0.16 1.51
CA ARG A 151 -5.73 -0.58 0.90
C ARG A 151 -7.03 0.23 0.86
N LEU A 152 -7.31 1.00 1.90
CA LEU A 152 -8.44 1.94 1.89
C LEU A 152 -8.25 3.02 0.80
N GLY A 153 -7.03 3.50 0.60
CA GLY A 153 -6.69 4.41 -0.49
C GLY A 153 -6.96 3.78 -1.86
N ASN A 154 -6.52 2.54 -2.08
CA ASN A 154 -6.82 1.83 -3.34
C ASN A 154 -8.33 1.63 -3.52
N PHE A 155 -9.07 1.37 -2.44
CA PHE A 155 -10.53 1.28 -2.49
C PHE A 155 -11.17 2.60 -2.94
N PHE A 156 -10.79 3.74 -2.35
CA PHE A 156 -11.26 5.07 -2.81
C PHE A 156 -10.95 5.34 -4.28
N ASN A 157 -9.75 4.93 -4.75
CA ASN A 157 -9.36 5.09 -6.15
C ASN A 157 -10.00 4.05 -7.11
N SER A 158 -10.74 3.07 -6.59
CA SER A 158 -11.22 1.92 -7.39
C SER A 158 -10.09 1.12 -8.06
N GLU A 159 -8.92 1.02 -7.43
CA GLU A 159 -7.76 0.29 -7.96
C GLU A 159 -7.61 -1.07 -7.29
N ILE A 160 -7.06 -2.07 -8.00
CA ILE A 160 -6.77 -3.40 -7.44
C ILE A 160 -8.08 -4.10 -7.00
N VAL A 161 -9.11 -4.00 -7.83
CA VAL A 161 -10.39 -4.68 -7.62
C VAL A 161 -10.26 -6.20 -7.81
N GLY A 162 -11.29 -6.92 -7.37
CA GLY A 162 -11.38 -8.35 -7.56
C GLY A 162 -12.11 -8.78 -8.83
N ASN A 163 -12.16 -10.09 -9.05
CA ASN A 163 -12.90 -10.69 -10.15
C ASN A 163 -14.40 -10.41 -10.01
N LYS A 164 -15.11 -10.50 -11.13
CA LYS A 164 -16.58 -10.43 -11.19
C LYS A 164 -17.21 -11.43 -10.21
N THR A 165 -18.28 -11.03 -9.54
CA THR A 165 -18.91 -11.84 -8.49
C THR A 165 -20.42 -11.66 -8.45
N GLU A 166 -21.13 -12.72 -8.07
CA GLU A 166 -22.56 -12.71 -7.76
C GLU A 166 -22.82 -12.57 -6.24
N SER A 167 -21.76 -12.49 -5.43
CA SER A 167 -21.86 -12.34 -3.98
C SER A 167 -22.61 -11.06 -3.60
N ALA A 168 -23.45 -11.12 -2.56
CA ALA A 168 -24.16 -9.95 -2.02
C ALA A 168 -23.21 -8.82 -1.54
N LEU A 169 -21.93 -9.13 -1.32
CA LEU A 169 -20.89 -8.15 -0.98
C LEU A 169 -20.19 -7.54 -2.21
N GLY A 170 -20.60 -7.91 -3.42
CA GLY A 170 -20.05 -7.37 -4.66
C GLY A 170 -20.34 -5.87 -4.81
N ILE A 171 -19.34 -5.13 -5.27
CA ILE A 171 -19.39 -3.67 -5.48
C ILE A 171 -19.15 -3.36 -6.95
N ARG A 172 -19.90 -2.39 -7.50
CA ARG A 172 -19.79 -1.94 -8.89
C ARG A 172 -18.87 -0.72 -8.95
N PHE A 173 -17.68 -0.89 -9.52
CA PHE A 173 -16.65 0.15 -9.59
C PHE A 173 -16.67 0.85 -10.94
N ILE A 174 -17.33 2.01 -11.04
CA ILE A 174 -17.47 2.74 -12.31
C ILE A 174 -16.10 3.16 -12.86
N ARG A 175 -15.23 3.65 -11.97
CA ARG A 175 -13.89 4.17 -12.29
C ARG A 175 -12.86 3.10 -12.66
N ASP A 176 -13.16 1.85 -12.34
CA ASP A 176 -12.37 0.69 -12.78
C ASP A 176 -12.83 0.21 -14.17
N GLN A 177 -14.13 0.29 -14.45
CA GLN A 177 -14.71 -0.16 -15.73
C GLN A 177 -14.42 0.79 -16.89
N TYR A 178 -14.36 2.11 -16.63
CA TYR A 178 -14.13 3.12 -17.64
C TYR A 178 -12.98 4.03 -17.23
N THR A 179 -12.03 4.23 -18.15
CA THR A 179 -11.02 5.28 -17.98
C THR A 179 -11.68 6.67 -17.98
N PRO A 180 -11.02 7.71 -17.42
CA PRO A 180 -11.55 9.07 -17.45
C PRO A 180 -11.95 9.53 -18.85
N ARG A 181 -11.15 9.16 -19.86
CA ARG A 181 -11.38 9.52 -21.26
C ARG A 181 -12.62 8.83 -21.83
N GLU A 182 -12.80 7.54 -21.58
CA GLU A 182 -13.96 6.78 -22.05
C GLU A 182 -15.26 7.30 -21.43
N ALA A 183 -15.24 7.59 -20.12
CA ALA A 183 -16.40 8.14 -19.41
C ALA A 183 -16.82 9.52 -19.99
N MET A 184 -15.85 10.40 -20.22
CA MET A 184 -16.10 11.72 -20.84
C MET A 184 -16.62 11.58 -22.27
N GLN A 185 -16.02 10.69 -23.08
CA GLN A 185 -16.48 10.45 -24.45
C GLN A 185 -17.90 9.88 -24.52
N ALA A 186 -18.25 8.97 -23.60
CA ALA A 186 -19.56 8.35 -23.56
C ALA A 186 -20.67 9.30 -23.07
N THR A 187 -20.35 10.24 -22.18
CA THR A 187 -21.32 11.20 -21.63
C THR A 187 -21.34 12.55 -22.33
N GLY A 188 -20.30 12.90 -23.09
CA GLY A 188 -20.11 14.21 -23.69
C GLY A 188 -19.69 15.31 -22.71
N LEU A 189 -19.45 14.97 -21.44
CA LEU A 189 -19.00 15.91 -20.40
C LEU A 189 -17.47 16.07 -20.46
N GLN A 190 -16.99 17.27 -20.16
CA GLN A 190 -15.55 17.62 -20.20
C GLN A 190 -14.82 17.32 -18.88
N ASP A 191 -15.56 17.11 -17.79
CA ASP A 191 -14.99 16.78 -16.48
C ASP A 191 -15.21 15.28 -16.16
N PRO A 192 -14.15 14.52 -15.82
CA PRO A 192 -14.28 13.10 -15.51
C PRO A 192 -15.22 12.79 -14.33
N ASN A 193 -15.21 13.61 -13.28
CA ASN A 193 -16.04 13.36 -12.10
C ASN A 193 -17.52 13.57 -12.42
N GLN A 194 -17.84 14.61 -13.19
CA GLN A 194 -19.18 14.82 -13.71
C GLN A 194 -19.62 13.68 -14.64
N ALA A 195 -18.72 13.18 -15.50
CA ALA A 195 -18.99 12.02 -16.35
C ALA A 195 -19.34 10.77 -15.53
N TYR A 196 -18.54 10.42 -14.51
CA TYR A 196 -18.84 9.29 -13.64
C TYR A 196 -20.15 9.46 -12.86
N ASN A 197 -20.39 10.65 -12.32
CA ASN A 197 -21.65 10.96 -11.61
C ASN A 197 -22.86 10.85 -12.54
N ALA A 198 -22.72 11.25 -13.81
CA ALA A 198 -23.77 11.11 -14.81
C ALA A 198 -24.04 9.63 -15.12
N ILE A 199 -23.01 8.80 -15.27
CA ILE A 199 -23.16 7.34 -15.46
C ILE A 199 -23.92 6.70 -14.28
N GLU A 200 -23.65 7.15 -13.05
CA GLU A 200 -24.32 6.64 -11.85
C GLU A 200 -25.79 7.07 -11.74
N THR A 201 -26.11 8.33 -12.07
CA THR A 201 -27.38 8.96 -11.64
C THR A 201 -28.35 9.29 -12.78
N ASN A 202 -27.88 9.46 -14.02
CA ASN A 202 -28.71 9.87 -15.15
C ASN A 202 -29.22 8.64 -15.93
N ALA A 203 -30.55 8.51 -16.05
CA ALA A 203 -31.21 7.42 -16.74
C ALA A 203 -30.78 7.25 -18.22
N GLN A 204 -30.33 8.33 -18.88
CA GLN A 204 -29.78 8.25 -20.24
C GLN A 204 -28.56 7.32 -20.34
N PHE A 205 -27.78 7.21 -19.26
CA PHE A 205 -26.56 6.41 -19.20
C PHE A 205 -26.75 5.08 -18.47
N ALA A 206 -28.00 4.67 -18.20
CA ALA A 206 -28.31 3.44 -17.49
C ALA A 206 -27.67 2.19 -18.14
N ASN A 207 -27.57 2.17 -19.48
CA ASN A 207 -26.91 1.08 -20.19
C ASN A 207 -25.39 1.02 -19.90
N LEU A 208 -24.71 2.16 -19.75
CA LEU A 208 -23.30 2.17 -19.35
C LEU A 208 -23.15 1.61 -17.93
N LEU A 209 -24.04 2.02 -17.03
CA LEU A 209 -24.04 1.51 -15.67
C LEU A 209 -24.25 -0.01 -15.65
N GLU A 210 -25.20 -0.57 -16.41
CA GLU A 210 -25.46 -2.01 -16.54
C GLU A 210 -24.21 -2.84 -16.88
N HIS A 211 -23.27 -2.30 -17.67
CA HIS A 211 -22.01 -2.96 -17.98
C HIS A 211 -20.99 -2.96 -16.83
N VAL A 212 -21.17 -2.09 -15.82
CA VAL A 212 -20.37 -2.09 -14.60
C VAL A 212 -20.82 -3.25 -13.72
N LEU A 213 -20.23 -4.43 -13.94
CA LEU A 213 -20.58 -5.65 -13.21
C LEU A 213 -20.03 -5.62 -11.77
N PRO A 214 -20.71 -6.27 -10.81
CA PRO A 214 -20.22 -6.35 -9.43
C PRO A 214 -18.91 -7.14 -9.38
N LYS A 215 -17.94 -6.62 -8.64
CA LYS A 215 -16.63 -7.23 -8.40
C LYS A 215 -16.40 -7.42 -6.90
N HIS A 216 -15.55 -8.37 -6.55
CA HIS A 216 -15.08 -8.50 -5.16
C HIS A 216 -14.32 -7.23 -4.74
N PRO A 217 -14.67 -6.57 -3.63
CA PRO A 217 -13.86 -5.47 -3.07
C PRO A 217 -12.62 -6.01 -2.36
N ALA A 218 -11.70 -6.59 -3.13
CA ALA A 218 -10.50 -7.27 -2.63
C ALA A 218 -9.63 -6.37 -1.74
N GLN A 219 -9.64 -5.05 -1.99
CA GLN A 219 -8.95 -4.06 -1.17
C GLN A 219 -9.48 -4.07 0.27
N LEU A 220 -10.81 -4.17 0.45
CA LEU A 220 -11.42 -4.25 1.78
C LEU A 220 -11.10 -5.58 2.46
N TYR A 221 -11.05 -6.68 1.70
CA TYR A 221 -10.65 -7.98 2.24
C TYR A 221 -9.20 -7.94 2.76
N GLU A 222 -8.27 -7.38 1.98
CA GLU A 222 -6.89 -7.18 2.43
C GLU A 222 -6.84 -6.23 3.64
N ALA A 223 -7.56 -5.11 3.62
CA ALA A 223 -7.59 -4.15 4.73
C ALA A 223 -8.06 -4.79 6.04
N ILE A 224 -9.14 -5.58 6.00
CA ILE A 224 -9.65 -6.32 7.17
C ILE A 224 -8.62 -7.34 7.65
N GLY A 225 -8.00 -8.08 6.73
CA GLY A 225 -6.91 -9.00 7.07
C GLY A 225 -5.76 -8.28 7.77
N TYR A 226 -5.35 -7.10 7.27
CA TYR A 226 -4.28 -6.31 7.87
C TYR A 226 -4.65 -5.69 9.22
N VAL A 227 -5.94 -5.40 9.48
CA VAL A 227 -6.42 -5.05 10.84
C VAL A 227 -6.17 -6.20 11.81
N VAL A 228 -6.46 -7.44 11.40
CA VAL A 228 -6.19 -8.64 12.22
C VAL A 228 -4.69 -8.82 12.42
N VAL A 229 -3.86 -8.67 11.38
CA VAL A 229 -2.40 -8.74 11.49
C VAL A 229 -1.87 -7.70 12.47
N PHE A 230 -2.29 -6.44 12.33
CA PHE A 230 -1.92 -5.36 13.24
C PHE A 230 -2.33 -5.68 14.68
N GLY A 231 -3.57 -6.13 14.90
CA GLY A 231 -4.08 -6.48 16.23
C GLY A 231 -3.27 -7.59 16.91
N ILE A 232 -2.89 -8.64 16.16
CA ILE A 232 -2.03 -9.72 16.67
C ILE A 232 -0.64 -9.19 17.05
N LEU A 233 0.01 -8.47 16.15
CA LEU A 233 1.36 -7.92 16.39
C LEU A 233 1.37 -6.93 17.54
N PHE A 234 0.36 -6.06 17.61
CA PHE A 234 0.18 -5.10 18.69
C PHE A 234 -0.02 -5.81 20.03
N TYR A 235 -0.93 -6.79 20.09
CA TYR A 235 -1.15 -7.59 21.30
C TYR A 235 0.14 -8.27 21.75
N LEU A 236 0.87 -8.94 20.85
CA LEU A 236 2.10 -9.64 21.18
C LEU A 236 3.19 -8.69 21.67
N TYR A 237 3.37 -7.54 21.04
CA TYR A 237 4.35 -6.54 21.47
C TYR A 237 4.03 -5.98 22.88
N TRP A 238 2.76 -5.70 23.16
CA TRP A 238 2.36 -5.02 24.39
C TRP A 238 2.14 -5.96 25.58
N LYS A 239 1.54 -7.12 25.35
CA LYS A 239 1.05 -8.03 26.40
C LYS A 239 1.90 -9.27 26.61
N THR A 240 2.97 -9.47 25.83
CA THR A 240 3.85 -10.65 25.95
C THR A 240 5.34 -10.27 25.87
N ASN A 241 6.21 -11.26 26.02
CA ASN A 241 7.66 -11.11 25.87
C ASN A 241 8.13 -11.24 24.40
N ALA A 242 7.22 -11.24 23.42
CA ALA A 242 7.57 -11.38 22.00
C ALA A 242 8.58 -10.34 21.52
N ARG A 243 8.51 -9.10 22.03
CA ARG A 243 9.45 -8.02 21.71
C ARG A 243 10.91 -8.31 22.10
N GLU A 244 11.13 -9.23 23.04
CA GLU A 244 12.47 -9.61 23.51
C GLU A 244 13.12 -10.68 22.62
N LYS A 245 12.34 -11.32 21.73
CA LYS A 245 12.79 -12.36 20.82
C LYS A 245 13.12 -11.74 19.46
N GLN A 246 14.40 -11.58 19.17
CA GLN A 246 14.83 -10.89 17.94
C GLN A 246 14.39 -11.63 16.68
N GLY A 247 13.74 -10.92 15.77
CA GLY A 247 13.22 -11.41 14.50
C GLY A 247 11.86 -12.12 14.61
N TYR A 248 11.32 -12.29 15.82
CA TYR A 248 10.06 -13.00 16.01
C TYR A 248 8.87 -12.24 15.43
N LEU A 249 8.72 -10.95 15.78
CA LEU A 249 7.59 -10.14 15.32
C LEU A 249 7.68 -9.87 13.82
N PHE A 250 8.88 -9.63 13.30
CA PHE A 250 9.09 -9.49 11.86
C PHE A 250 8.80 -10.79 11.10
N GLY A 251 9.27 -11.93 11.60
CA GLY A 251 8.98 -13.24 11.00
C GLY A 251 7.48 -13.54 10.99
N LEU A 252 6.79 -13.27 12.10
CA LEU A 252 5.33 -13.43 12.19
C LEU A 252 4.58 -12.48 11.27
N PHE A 253 5.00 -11.23 11.18
CA PHE A 253 4.45 -10.28 10.21
C PHE A 253 4.55 -10.80 8.78
N LEU A 254 5.71 -11.37 8.39
CA LEU A 254 5.87 -11.96 7.06
C LEU A 254 4.90 -13.12 6.83
N ILE A 255 4.73 -14.02 7.80
CA ILE A 255 3.76 -15.11 7.65
C ILE A 255 2.34 -14.55 7.49
N LEU A 256 1.92 -13.68 8.41
CA LEU A 256 0.54 -13.21 8.50
C LEU A 256 0.14 -12.35 7.30
N LEU A 257 0.94 -11.32 6.99
CA LEU A 257 0.65 -10.39 5.89
C LEU A 257 0.61 -11.10 4.54
N TRP A 258 1.61 -11.95 4.27
CA TRP A 258 1.68 -12.66 2.99
C TRP A 258 0.67 -13.81 2.89
N THR A 259 0.20 -14.36 4.01
CA THR A 259 -0.95 -15.29 4.01
C THR A 259 -2.25 -14.57 3.64
N VAL A 260 -2.51 -13.38 4.22
CA VAL A 260 -3.66 -12.55 3.81
C VAL A 260 -3.60 -12.26 2.32
N ARG A 261 -2.42 -11.83 1.82
CA ARG A 261 -2.22 -11.59 0.39
C ARG A 261 -2.50 -12.84 -0.44
N PHE A 262 -1.91 -13.99 -0.09
CA PHE A 262 -2.09 -15.24 -0.82
C PHE A 262 -3.56 -15.65 -0.94
N VAL A 263 -4.33 -15.49 0.15
CA VAL A 263 -5.76 -15.85 0.20
C VAL A 263 -6.61 -14.87 -0.62
N VAL A 264 -6.39 -13.56 -0.47
CA VAL A 264 -7.19 -12.57 -1.21
C VAL A 264 -6.88 -12.59 -2.70
N GLU A 265 -5.68 -13.01 -3.09
CA GLU A 265 -5.29 -13.11 -4.49
C GLU A 265 -6.15 -14.11 -5.30
N PHE A 266 -6.82 -15.08 -4.66
CA PHE A 266 -7.78 -15.97 -5.34
C PHE A 266 -9.00 -15.25 -5.89
N VAL A 267 -9.35 -14.09 -5.33
CA VAL A 267 -10.49 -13.28 -5.78
C VAL A 267 -10.05 -12.00 -6.48
N LYS A 268 -8.74 -11.79 -6.69
CA LYS A 268 -8.20 -10.60 -7.36
C LYS A 268 -8.16 -10.76 -8.87
N GLU A 269 -8.39 -9.65 -9.56
CA GLU A 269 -8.09 -9.59 -10.98
C GLU A 269 -6.57 -9.63 -11.19
N SER A 270 -6.16 -10.34 -12.23
CA SER A 270 -4.76 -10.41 -12.63
C SER A 270 -4.24 -9.02 -12.95
N GLN A 271 -3.06 -8.71 -12.40
CA GLN A 271 -2.29 -7.51 -12.75
C GLN A 271 -1.18 -7.82 -13.78
N GLY A 272 -1.22 -9.01 -14.38
CA GLY A 272 -0.16 -9.55 -15.20
C GLY A 272 1.02 -10.12 -14.39
N GLY A 273 2.14 -10.34 -15.07
CA GLY A 273 3.36 -10.91 -14.51
C GLY A 273 3.65 -12.33 -15.02
N PHE A 274 4.26 -13.16 -14.18
CA PHE A 274 4.78 -14.47 -14.56
C PHE A 274 3.83 -15.64 -14.25
N GLU A 275 2.59 -15.35 -13.85
CA GLU A 275 1.52 -16.34 -13.73
C GLU A 275 1.22 -17.09 -15.03
N SER A 276 1.36 -16.42 -16.19
CA SER A 276 1.26 -17.05 -17.51
C SER A 276 2.42 -18.00 -17.81
N ALA A 277 3.57 -17.83 -17.16
CA ALA A 277 4.78 -18.61 -17.38
C ALA A 277 4.93 -19.79 -16.41
N LEU A 278 4.52 -19.65 -15.14
CA LEU A 278 4.70 -20.67 -14.11
C LEU A 278 3.47 -21.54 -13.87
N GLY A 279 2.28 -21.08 -14.27
CA GLY A 279 1.00 -21.78 -14.03
C GLY A 279 0.72 -22.01 -12.54
N VAL A 280 -0.45 -22.60 -12.22
CA VAL A 280 -0.91 -22.96 -10.86
C VAL A 280 -1.34 -21.79 -9.97
N PHE A 281 -0.49 -20.79 -9.79
CA PHE A 281 -0.74 -19.65 -8.91
C PHE A 281 -0.53 -18.32 -9.64
N SER A 282 -1.21 -17.27 -9.16
CA SER A 282 -1.00 -15.92 -9.66
C SER A 282 0.37 -15.38 -9.26
N THR A 283 0.79 -14.28 -9.89
CA THR A 283 2.05 -13.61 -9.58
C THR A 283 2.13 -13.24 -8.09
N GLY A 284 1.03 -12.72 -7.51
CA GLY A 284 0.97 -12.35 -6.10
C GLY A 284 1.11 -13.53 -5.15
N GLN A 285 0.57 -14.69 -5.50
CA GLN A 285 0.68 -15.91 -4.71
C GLN A 285 2.10 -16.49 -4.74
N TRP A 286 2.72 -16.56 -5.92
CA TRP A 286 4.10 -16.98 -6.06
C TRP A 286 5.07 -16.11 -5.25
N LEU A 287 4.86 -14.78 -5.27
CA LEU A 287 5.66 -13.87 -4.46
C LEU A 287 5.44 -14.07 -2.95
N SER A 288 4.26 -14.52 -2.52
CA SER A 288 3.93 -14.68 -1.10
C SER A 288 4.67 -15.87 -0.45
N ILE A 289 4.84 -16.97 -1.18
CA ILE A 289 5.47 -18.20 -0.69
C ILE A 289 6.86 -17.99 -0.07
N PRO A 290 7.84 -17.33 -0.73
CA PRO A 290 9.16 -17.13 -0.15
C PRO A 290 9.12 -16.27 1.11
N PHE A 291 8.26 -15.25 1.20
CA PHE A 291 8.14 -14.44 2.41
C PHE A 291 7.56 -15.24 3.57
N ILE A 292 6.56 -16.08 3.33
CA ILE A 292 6.01 -16.99 4.35
C ILE A 292 7.10 -17.95 4.84
N ALA A 293 7.87 -18.55 3.94
CA ALA A 293 8.97 -19.46 4.28
C ALA A 293 10.07 -18.77 5.11
N ILE A 294 10.48 -17.55 4.71
CA ILE A 294 11.42 -16.72 5.47
C ILE A 294 10.84 -16.41 6.85
N GLY A 295 9.56 -16.09 6.94
CA GLY A 295 8.87 -15.83 8.20
C GLY A 295 8.94 -17.00 9.17
N PHE A 296 8.65 -18.22 8.70
CA PHE A 296 8.81 -19.44 9.50
C PHE A 296 10.25 -19.63 9.97
N TYR A 297 11.21 -19.52 9.05
CA TYR A 297 12.64 -19.62 9.37
C TYR A 297 13.06 -18.63 10.47
N MET A 298 12.60 -17.38 10.39
CA MET A 298 12.91 -16.35 11.38
C MET A 298 12.30 -16.64 12.75
N ILE A 299 11.04 -17.11 12.81
CA ILE A 299 10.41 -17.52 14.07
C ILE A 299 11.17 -18.68 14.72
N PHE A 300 11.54 -19.71 13.95
CA PHE A 300 12.29 -20.85 14.49
C PHE A 300 13.68 -20.48 14.99
N LYS A 301 14.31 -19.45 14.39
CA LYS A 301 15.61 -18.93 14.84
C LYS A 301 15.51 -17.82 15.90
N ALA A 302 14.32 -17.33 16.21
CA ALA A 302 14.16 -16.23 17.15
C ALA A 302 14.55 -16.68 18.56
N LYS A 303 15.71 -16.22 19.02
CA LYS A 303 16.18 -16.44 20.39
C LYS A 303 15.82 -15.26 21.27
N GLN A 304 15.55 -15.55 22.54
CA GLN A 304 15.40 -14.51 23.55
C GLN A 304 16.72 -13.76 23.66
N ARG A 305 16.66 -12.44 23.71
CA ARG A 305 17.83 -11.61 23.94
C ARG A 305 18.37 -11.95 25.33
N GLU A 306 19.54 -12.58 25.41
CA GLU A 306 20.27 -12.65 26.66
C GLU A 306 20.59 -11.21 27.07
N ASN A 307 20.16 -10.82 28.27
CA ASN A 307 20.53 -9.53 28.84
C ASN A 307 22.05 -9.54 28.99
N SER A 308 22.76 -8.87 28.07
CA SER A 308 24.16 -8.51 28.24
C SER A 308 24.25 -7.44 29.32
N ASN A 309 24.04 -7.84 30.57
CA ASN A 309 24.43 -7.13 31.78
C ASN A 309 25.54 -7.95 32.42
N SER A 310 26.77 -7.64 32.03
CA SER A 310 27.98 -7.78 32.84
C SER A 310 28.89 -6.60 32.50
#